data_AF-A0A7J7NDY4-F1
#
_entry.id   AF-A0A7J7NDY4-F1
#
_cell.length_a   1.000
_cell.length_b   1.000
_cell.length_c   1.000
_cell.angle_alpha   90.00
_cell.angle_beta   90.00
_cell.angle_gamma   90.00
#
_symmetry.space_group_name_H-M   'P 1'
#
loop_
_entity.id
_entity.type
_entity.pdbx_description
1 polymer ?
#
loop_
_entity_poly.entity_id
_entity_poly.type
_entity_poly.pdbx_seq_one_letter_code
_entity_poly.pdbx_strand_id
1 'polypeptide(L)'
;MLQVMVAIAVMLYITCEAKTDIHPLILVPGSGGNQLEARLIKHYKPSNPICKLQSHSRWFRLWFDLSVLIPPLTECFAHRMTLYYDPDKDDYENAPGVETRVPYFGSTRGLRYLNPHFK
;
A
#
# COMPACT_ATOMS: atom_id res chain seq x y z
N MET A 1 -11.51 54.27 26.04
CA MET A 1 -11.44 53.79 24.64
C MET A 1 -10.10 53.11 24.36
N LEU A 2 -8.96 53.79 24.48
CA LEU A 2 -7.62 53.22 24.22
C LEU A 2 -7.28 51.98 25.07
N GLN A 3 -7.57 52.01 26.38
CA GLN A 3 -7.32 50.86 27.27
C GLN A 3 -8.13 49.62 26.88
N VAL A 4 -9.37 49.80 26.40
CA VAL A 4 -10.24 48.71 25.96
C VAL A 4 -9.67 48.08 24.68
N MET A 5 -9.17 48.90 23.75
CA MET A 5 -8.54 48.41 22.51
C MET A 5 -7.24 47.64 22.78
N VAL A 6 -6.43 48.08 23.75
CA VAL A 6 -5.21 47.37 24.16
C VAL A 6 -5.57 46.03 24.81
N ALA A 7 -6.58 46.00 25.69
CA ALA A 7 -7.02 44.75 26.33
C ALA A 7 -7.56 43.75 25.30
N ILE A 8 -8.32 44.20 24.31
CA ILE A 8 -8.82 43.36 23.21
C ILE A 8 -7.67 42.84 22.35
N ALA A 9 -6.70 43.69 22.00
CA ALA A 9 -5.53 43.28 21.22
C ALA A 9 -4.65 42.27 21.96
N VAL A 10 -4.47 42.43 23.29
CA VAL A 10 -3.72 41.48 24.14
C VAL A 10 -4.48 40.15 24.26
N MET A 11 -5.80 40.17 24.46
CA MET A 11 -6.61 38.94 24.48
C MET A 11 -6.58 38.23 23.12
N LEU A 12 -6.65 38.96 22.01
CA LEU A 12 -6.49 38.41 20.66
C LEU A 12 -5.10 37.78 20.48
N TYR A 13 -4.03 38.43 20.95
CA TYR A 13 -2.67 37.88 20.94
C TYR A 13 -2.54 36.60 21.78
N ILE A 14 -3.16 36.55 22.96
CA ILE A 14 -3.11 35.40 23.87
C ILE A 14 -3.93 34.21 23.32
N THR A 15 -5.05 34.47 22.64
CA THR A 15 -5.86 33.42 22.00
C THR A 15 -5.27 32.90 20.69
N CYS A 16 -4.19 33.51 20.17
CA CYS A 16 -3.61 33.19 18.86
C CYS A 16 -2.51 32.12 18.91
N GLU A 17 -2.12 31.61 20.09
CA GLU A 17 -1.31 30.39 20.20
C GLU A 17 -2.18 29.16 20.51
N ALA A 18 -3.08 28.79 19.59
CA ALA A 18 -3.55 27.42 19.54
C ALA A 18 -2.43 26.53 18.96
N LYS A 19 -1.36 26.29 19.74
CA LYS A 19 -0.39 25.25 19.42
C LYS A 19 -1.14 23.92 19.42
N THR A 20 -1.45 23.41 18.24
CA THR A 20 -1.91 22.02 18.09
C THR A 20 -0.72 21.14 18.44
N ASP A 21 -0.69 20.61 19.65
CA ASP A 21 0.35 19.71 20.18
C ASP A 21 0.24 18.30 19.56
N ILE A 22 0.11 18.25 18.23
CA ILE A 22 -0.04 17.02 17.47
C ILE A 22 1.31 16.75 16.82
N HIS A 23 1.97 15.70 17.27
CA HIS A 23 3.23 15.25 16.68
C HIS A 23 2.95 14.37 15.45
N PRO A 24 3.64 14.61 14.32
CA PRO A 24 3.54 13.73 13.16
C PRO A 24 3.94 12.29 13.52
N LEU A 25 3.12 11.32 13.10
CA LEU A 25 3.39 9.90 13.28
C LEU A 25 3.53 9.23 11.91
N ILE A 26 4.62 8.47 11.74
CA ILE A 26 4.84 7.62 10.57
C ILE A 26 4.62 6.17 10.99
N LEU A 27 3.68 5.50 10.33
CA LEU A 27 3.40 4.09 10.56
C LEU A 27 4.14 3.26 9.51
N VAL A 28 5.04 2.39 9.97
CA VAL A 28 5.75 1.42 9.13
C VAL A 28 5.21 0.03 9.46
N PRO A 29 4.45 -0.63 8.55
CA PRO A 29 3.94 -1.96 8.79
C PRO A 29 5.05 -3.02 8.73
N GLY A 30 4.83 -4.15 9.40
CA GLY A 30 5.68 -5.33 9.27
C GLY A 30 5.42 -6.11 7.98
N SER A 31 6.07 -7.28 7.86
CA SER A 31 5.90 -8.17 6.69
C SER A 31 4.43 -8.58 6.50
N GLY A 32 3.93 -8.43 5.27
CA GLY A 32 2.53 -8.68 4.93
C GLY A 32 1.53 -7.69 5.54
N GLY A 33 1.98 -6.64 6.23
CA GLY A 33 1.15 -5.69 6.96
C GLY A 33 0.54 -4.56 6.12
N ASN A 34 0.72 -4.58 4.80
CA ASN A 34 0.06 -3.66 3.87
C ASN A 34 -0.38 -4.37 2.60
N GLN A 35 -1.33 -3.78 1.89
CA GLN A 35 -1.76 -4.25 0.58
C GLN A 35 -0.62 -4.18 -0.45
N LEU A 36 -0.63 -5.12 -1.39
CA LEU A 36 0.24 -5.15 -2.57
C LEU A 36 -0.64 -5.33 -3.80
N GLU A 37 -0.32 -4.59 -4.86
CA GLU A 37 -0.95 -4.77 -6.18
C GLU A 37 0.04 -5.35 -7.17
N ALA A 38 -0.48 -6.08 -8.15
CA ALA A 38 0.28 -6.53 -9.30
C ALA A 38 -0.42 -6.22 -10.61
N ARG A 39 0.36 -6.21 -11.69
CA ARG A 39 -0.10 -6.09 -13.07
C ARG A 39 0.63 -7.13 -13.93
N LEU A 40 -0.14 -7.90 -14.70
CA LEU A 40 0.42 -8.88 -15.63
C LEU A 40 0.63 -8.22 -17.00
N ILE A 41 1.83 -8.33 -17.55
CA ILE A 41 2.21 -7.76 -18.85
C ILE A 41 2.37 -8.85 -19.92
N LYS A 42 2.58 -8.45 -21.18
CA LYS A 42 2.55 -9.34 -22.38
C LYS A 42 3.43 -10.60 -22.28
N HIS A 43 4.51 -10.56 -21.48
CA HIS A 43 5.45 -11.67 -21.32
C HIS A 43 5.14 -12.60 -20.14
N TYR A 44 4.01 -12.41 -19.45
CA TYR A 44 3.61 -13.27 -18.34
C TYR A 44 3.34 -14.71 -18.82
N LYS A 45 4.04 -15.68 -18.23
CA LYS A 45 3.82 -17.11 -18.47
C LYS A 45 3.14 -17.70 -17.23
N PRO A 46 1.86 -18.10 -17.31
CA PRO A 46 1.14 -18.66 -16.17
C PRO A 46 1.65 -20.06 -15.83
N SER A 47 1.74 -20.38 -14.53
CA SER A 47 2.11 -21.71 -14.03
C SER A 47 1.09 -22.80 -14.39
N ASN A 48 -0.20 -22.45 -14.42
CA ASN A 48 -1.29 -23.34 -14.83
C ASN A 48 -2.39 -22.54 -15.60
N PRO A 49 -3.32 -23.20 -16.32
CA PRO A 49 -4.35 -22.50 -17.11
C PRO A 49 -5.26 -21.57 -16.28
N ILE A 50 -5.51 -21.90 -15.01
CA ILE A 50 -6.37 -21.11 -14.11
C ILE A 50 -5.70 -19.77 -13.79
N CYS A 51 -4.36 -19.71 -13.75
CA CYS A 51 -3.62 -18.47 -13.52
C CYS A 51 -3.71 -17.45 -14.68
N LYS A 52 -4.40 -17.77 -15.79
CA LYS A 52 -4.69 -16.81 -16.87
C LYS A 52 -5.90 -15.92 -16.59
N LEU A 53 -6.74 -16.27 -15.63
CA LEU A 53 -8.06 -15.64 -15.40
C LEU A 53 -7.99 -14.16 -14.96
N GLN A 54 -6.80 -13.63 -14.67
CA GLN A 54 -6.63 -12.24 -14.25
C GLN A 54 -6.38 -11.31 -15.45
N SER A 55 -6.97 -10.11 -15.39
CA SER A 55 -6.96 -9.14 -16.48
C SER A 55 -5.52 -8.67 -16.77
N HIS A 56 -5.08 -8.88 -18.00
CA HIS A 56 -3.80 -8.34 -18.46
C HIS A 56 -3.87 -6.81 -18.48
N SER A 57 -2.76 -6.15 -18.15
CA SER A 57 -2.59 -4.69 -18.20
C SER A 57 -3.30 -3.85 -17.13
N ARG A 58 -4.13 -4.43 -16.25
CA ARG A 58 -4.73 -3.72 -15.10
C ARG A 58 -4.07 -4.11 -13.78
N TRP A 59 -3.96 -3.15 -12.87
CA TRP A 59 -3.57 -3.41 -11.50
C TRP A 59 -4.69 -4.14 -10.77
N PHE A 60 -4.34 -5.20 -10.04
CA PHE A 60 -5.22 -5.95 -9.16
C PHE A 60 -4.55 -6.16 -7.81
N ARG A 61 -5.35 -6.37 -6.76
CA ARG A 61 -4.83 -6.69 -5.43
C ARG A 61 -4.21 -8.08 -5.44
N LEU A 62 -2.89 -8.15 -5.30
CA LEU A 62 -2.13 -9.39 -5.15
C LEU A 62 -2.13 -9.85 -3.68
N TRP A 63 -2.10 -8.91 -2.74
CA TRP A 63 -2.12 -9.18 -1.30
C TRP A 63 -2.97 -8.15 -0.53
N PHE A 64 -3.83 -8.51 0.41
CA PHE A 64 -4.34 -9.86 0.69
C PHE A 64 -5.68 -10.08 -0.01
N ASP A 65 -5.92 -11.29 -0.52
CA ASP A 65 -7.20 -11.73 -1.05
C ASP A 65 -7.47 -13.17 -0.62
N LEU A 66 -8.73 -13.53 -0.30
CA LEU A 66 -9.02 -14.89 0.18
C LEU A 66 -8.78 -15.98 -0.87
N SER A 67 -8.78 -15.62 -2.16
CA SER A 67 -8.45 -16.56 -3.23
C SER A 67 -7.08 -17.21 -3.05
N VAL A 68 -6.13 -16.57 -2.35
CA VAL A 68 -4.81 -17.14 -2.09
C VAL A 68 -4.84 -18.39 -1.20
N LEU A 69 -5.96 -18.67 -0.52
CA LEU A 69 -6.18 -19.85 0.31
C LEU A 69 -6.80 -21.04 -0.44
N ILE A 70 -7.16 -20.84 -1.72
CA ILE A 70 -7.79 -21.87 -2.56
C ILE A 70 -6.69 -22.55 -3.39
N PRO A 71 -6.42 -23.87 -3.26
CA PRO A 71 -5.18 -24.50 -3.75
C PRO A 71 -4.73 -24.15 -5.19
N PRO A 72 -5.56 -24.29 -6.25
CA PRO A 72 -5.13 -23.91 -7.59
C PRO A 72 -4.81 -22.41 -7.76
N LEU A 73 -5.41 -21.56 -6.92
CA LEU A 73 -5.18 -20.11 -6.91
C LEU A 73 -4.01 -19.73 -5.98
N THR A 74 -3.73 -20.53 -4.95
CA THR A 74 -2.51 -20.43 -4.13
C THR A 74 -1.27 -20.60 -5.01
N GLU A 75 -1.26 -21.55 -5.93
CA GLU A 75 -0.17 -21.70 -6.91
C GLU A 75 0.00 -20.46 -7.79
N CYS A 76 -1.11 -19.85 -8.24
CA CYS A 76 -1.08 -18.62 -9.02
C CYS A 76 -0.52 -17.45 -8.21
N PHE A 77 -0.91 -17.34 -6.94
CA PHE A 77 -0.40 -16.32 -6.02
C PHE A 77 1.10 -16.50 -5.79
N ALA A 78 1.54 -17.72 -5.44
CA ALA A 78 2.93 -18.04 -5.21
C ALA A 78 3.78 -17.71 -6.45
N HIS A 79 3.37 -18.16 -7.63
CA HIS A 79 4.08 -17.89 -8.88
C HIS A 79 4.24 -16.38 -9.17
N ARG A 80 3.23 -15.56 -8.85
CA ARG A 80 3.27 -14.10 -9.06
C ARG A 80 4.05 -13.35 -7.98
N MET A 81 4.15 -13.92 -6.78
CA MET A 81 4.93 -13.36 -5.66
C MET A 81 6.40 -13.79 -5.68
N THR A 82 6.77 -14.81 -6.45
CA THR A 82 8.15 -15.27 -6.56
C THR A 82 9.06 -14.14 -7.02
N LEU A 83 10.18 -13.99 -6.30
CA LEU A 83 11.30 -13.14 -6.68
C LEU A 83 12.41 -13.99 -7.27
N TYR A 84 13.08 -13.47 -8.30
CA TYR A 84 14.24 -14.08 -8.94
C TYR A 84 15.47 -13.26 -8.61
N TYR A 85 16.46 -13.88 -8.00
CA TYR A 85 17.74 -13.23 -7.72
C TYR A 85 18.56 -13.10 -9.00
N ASP A 86 19.02 -11.88 -9.29
CA ASP A 86 19.94 -11.56 -10.38
C ASP A 86 21.36 -11.39 -9.79
N PRO A 87 22.28 -12.34 -10.02
CA PRO A 87 23.62 -12.30 -9.44
C PRO A 87 24.52 -11.22 -10.04
N ASP A 88 24.23 -10.72 -11.25
CA ASP A 88 25.00 -9.66 -11.88
C ASP A 88 24.64 -8.28 -11.29
N LYS A 89 23.40 -8.13 -10.81
CA LYS A 89 22.91 -6.92 -10.12
C LYS A 89 22.99 -6.98 -8.60
N ASP A 90 23.18 -8.18 -8.04
CA ASP A 90 23.04 -8.47 -6.61
C ASP A 90 21.68 -7.97 -6.05
N ASP A 91 20.61 -8.21 -6.81
CA ASP A 91 19.27 -7.74 -6.46
C ASP A 91 18.19 -8.74 -6.87
N TYR A 92 16.96 -8.53 -6.41
CA TYR A 92 15.80 -9.35 -6.72
C TYR A 92 14.89 -8.67 -7.74
N GLU A 93 14.50 -9.43 -8.76
CA GLU A 93 13.50 -9.02 -9.73
C GLU A 93 12.17 -9.74 -9.50
N ASN A 94 11.08 -9.09 -9.88
CA ASN A 94 9.76 -9.74 -9.92
C ASN A 94 9.79 -10.92 -10.92
N ALA A 95 8.86 -11.87 -10.75
CA ALA A 95 8.64 -12.92 -11.73
C ALA A 95 8.46 -12.36 -13.16
N PRO A 96 9.03 -13.01 -14.20
CA PRO A 96 8.94 -12.53 -15.57
C PRO A 96 7.49 -12.25 -16.01
N GLY A 97 7.26 -11.01 -16.44
CA GLY A 97 5.94 -10.54 -16.87
C GLY A 97 4.99 -10.14 -15.72
N VAL A 98 5.49 -10.04 -14.50
CA VAL A 98 4.76 -9.51 -13.33
C VAL A 98 5.39 -8.19 -12.90
N GLU A 99 4.57 -7.16 -12.76
CA GLU A 99 4.94 -5.92 -12.09
C GLU A 99 4.20 -5.84 -10.76
N THR A 100 4.85 -5.29 -9.73
CA THR A 100 4.27 -5.09 -8.40
C THR A 100 4.33 -3.62 -8.00
N ARG A 101 3.41 -3.18 -7.14
CA ARG A 101 3.45 -1.85 -6.51
C ARG A 101 2.78 -1.84 -5.15
N VAL A 102 3.22 -0.93 -4.28
CA VAL A 102 2.54 -0.61 -3.02
C VAL A 102 1.54 0.52 -3.27
N PRO A 103 0.22 0.27 -3.18
CA PRO A 103 -0.77 1.31 -3.36
C PRO A 103 -0.90 2.20 -2.11
N TYR A 104 -1.40 3.42 -2.29
CA TYR A 104 -1.79 4.35 -1.20
C TYR A 104 -0.66 4.81 -0.27
N PHE A 105 0.59 4.92 -0.76
CA PHE A 105 1.68 5.49 0.02
C PHE A 105 1.32 6.90 0.55
N GLY A 106 1.66 7.19 1.81
CA GLY A 106 1.26 8.42 2.52
C GLY A 106 -0.15 8.40 3.11
N SER A 107 -0.87 7.27 3.01
CA SER A 107 -2.19 7.07 3.61
C SER A 107 -2.22 5.80 4.47
N THR A 108 -3.14 5.73 5.43
CA THR A 108 -3.39 4.51 6.22
C THR A 108 -4.23 3.47 5.49
N ARG A 109 -4.79 3.79 4.31
CA ARG A 109 -5.70 2.90 3.57
C ARG A 109 -5.10 1.52 3.26
N GLY A 110 -3.82 1.46 2.89
CA GLY A 110 -3.14 0.22 2.52
C GLY A 110 -2.81 -0.69 3.70
N LEU A 111 -2.70 -0.15 4.92
CA LEU A 111 -2.31 -0.89 6.12
C LEU A 111 -3.45 -1.08 7.14
N ARG A 112 -4.53 -0.30 7.05
CA ARG A 112 -5.66 -0.37 7.99
C ARG A 112 -6.45 -1.67 7.85
N TYR A 113 -6.65 -2.14 6.63
CA TYR A 113 -7.28 -3.42 6.32
C TYR A 113 -6.58 -4.05 5.12
N LEU A 114 -6.09 -5.28 5.27
CA LEU A 114 -5.43 -5.99 4.16
C LEU A 114 -6.42 -6.44 3.08
N ASN A 115 -7.63 -6.80 3.49
CA ASN A 115 -8.73 -7.08 2.58
C ASN A 115 -9.94 -6.18 2.93
N PRO A 116 -10.27 -5.20 2.07
CA PRO A 116 -11.39 -4.27 2.29
C PRO A 116 -12.78 -4.91 2.38
N HIS A 117 -12.94 -6.19 2.04
CA HIS A 117 -14.20 -6.92 2.19
C HIS A 117 -14.45 -7.38 3.64
N PHE A 118 -13.44 -7.35 4.51
CA PHE A 118 -13.52 -7.76 5.92
C PHE A 118 -13.24 -6.58 6.87
N LYS A 119 -13.92 -5.45 6.62
CA LYS A 119 -13.80 -4.24 7.44
C LYS A 119 -14.62 -4.29 8.71
#